data_AF-A0A9P3ETN2-F1
#
_entry.id   AF-A0A9P3ETN2-F1
#
_cell.length_a   1.000
_cell.length_b   1.000
_cell.length_c   1.000
_cell.angle_alpha   90.00
_cell.angle_beta   90.00
_cell.angle_gamma   90.00
#
_symmetry.space_group_name_H-M   'P 1'
#
loop_
_entity.id
_entity.type
_entity.pdbx_description
1 polymer ?
#
loop_
_entity_poly.entity_id
_entity_poly.type
_entity_poly.pdbx_seq_one_letter_code
_entity_poly.pdbx_strand_id
1 'polypeptide(L)'
;MSSDTSPSKEELLALLRRERERADYERKRAENAKQHQRLADDERIYQKSSRPCVPHVPSPRDFRAAQQALFDEIYQLFHPNSEEPLRVFPPLLVIEDRGEQACTRPLASESDLVRHQEAEVENPVKEVIDRLAGLPAARCRLPLGGGIIFENHTNTVTEEAGQVQPVDKPTLRPDQNCVYIRSGSERSLLYVIEYKAAHKLPDAYLRAGLRRMNMVQEVVQQITLPTDANEKLLYDAKLLRSCHTAF
;
A
#
# COMPACT_ATOMS: atom_id res chain seq x y z
N MET A 1 42.56 51.24 29.87
CA MET A 1 42.88 49.85 30.23
C MET A 1 41.72 48.99 29.75
N SER A 2 41.90 48.26 28.65
CA SER A 2 40.94 47.25 28.19
C SER A 2 41.69 45.92 28.18
N SER A 3 41.31 45.03 29.10
CA SER A 3 41.87 43.69 29.20
C SER A 3 41.24 42.80 28.14
N ASP A 4 41.92 42.64 27.00
CA ASP A 4 41.63 41.59 26.03
C ASP A 4 41.92 40.24 26.68
N THR A 5 40.89 39.62 27.23
CA THR A 5 40.97 38.28 27.79
C THR A 5 40.55 37.34 26.68
N SER A 6 41.53 36.75 25.99
CA SER A 6 41.25 35.70 25.00
C SER A 6 40.58 34.52 25.69
N PRO A 7 39.47 33.98 25.15
CA PRO A 7 38.72 32.93 25.80
C PRO A 7 39.58 31.67 25.96
N SER A 8 39.47 31.04 27.13
CA SER A 8 40.22 29.83 27.45
C SER A 8 39.78 28.67 26.52
N LYS A 9 40.67 27.69 26.33
CA LYS A 9 40.37 26.49 25.53
C LYS A 9 39.09 25.77 26.01
N GLU A 10 38.81 25.82 27.30
CA GLU A 10 37.61 25.22 27.89
C GLU A 10 36.34 26.00 27.55
N GLU A 11 36.42 27.33 27.50
CA GLU A 11 35.33 28.21 27.10
C GLU A 11 34.97 28.02 25.62
N LEU A 12 35.98 27.89 24.76
CA LEU A 12 35.79 27.58 23.33
C LEU A 12 35.15 26.20 23.12
N LEU A 13 35.54 25.18 23.91
CA LEU A 13 34.94 23.85 23.85
C LEU A 13 33.49 23.85 24.37
N ALA A 14 33.17 24.65 25.38
CA ALA A 14 31.81 24.82 25.87
C ALA A 14 30.92 25.52 24.83
N LEU A 15 31.43 26.55 24.15
CA LEU A 15 30.75 27.22 23.05
C LEU A 15 30.47 26.27 21.88
N LEU A 16 31.46 25.46 21.47
CA LEU A 16 31.30 24.47 20.40
C LEU A 16 30.22 23.41 20.71
N ARG A 17 30.11 22.96 21.96
CA ARG A 17 29.04 22.03 22.37
C ARG A 17 27.67 22.68 22.28
N ARG A 18 27.55 23.92 22.77
CA ARG A 18 26.29 24.68 22.74
C ARG A 18 25.80 24.95 21.32
N GLU A 19 26.71 25.23 20.39
CA GLU A 19 26.36 25.40 18.97
C GLU A 19 25.95 24.08 18.30
N ARG A 20 26.60 22.96 18.64
CA ARG A 20 26.16 21.63 18.15
C ARG A 20 24.77 21.27 18.67
N GLU A 21 24.50 21.49 19.95
CA GLU A 21 23.19 21.25 20.56
C GLU A 21 22.10 22.12 19.90
N ARG A 22 22.42 23.38 19.57
CA ARG A 22 21.50 24.26 18.85
C ARG A 22 21.23 23.76 17.43
N ALA A 23 22.26 23.33 16.71
CA ALA A 23 22.11 22.76 15.37
C ALA A 23 21.28 21.47 15.38
N ASP A 24 21.46 20.61 16.39
CA ASP A 24 20.67 19.38 16.54
C ASP A 24 19.21 19.68 16.91
N TYR A 25 18.97 20.70 17.73
CA TYR A 25 17.63 21.19 18.06
C TYR A 25 16.92 21.76 16.81
N GLU A 26 17.62 22.56 16.00
CA GLU A 26 17.09 23.12 14.77
C GLU A 26 16.79 22.03 13.72
N ARG A 27 17.65 21.01 13.61
CA ARG A 27 17.39 19.84 12.75
C ARG A 27 16.14 19.10 13.18
N LYS A 28 15.98 18.78 14.47
CA LYS A 28 14.78 18.12 15.01
C LYS A 28 13.53 18.97 14.78
N ARG A 29 13.63 20.29 14.97
CA ARG A 29 12.52 21.22 14.70
C ARG A 29 12.13 21.22 13.23
N ALA A 30 13.11 21.25 12.32
CA ALA A 30 12.86 21.22 10.88
C ALA A 30 12.24 19.88 10.44
N GLU A 31 12.68 18.77 11.03
CA GLU A 31 12.14 17.44 10.75
C GLU A 31 10.69 17.29 11.25
N ASN A 32 10.40 17.77 12.47
CA ASN A 32 9.04 17.85 13.00
C ASN A 32 8.14 18.78 12.17
N ALA A 33 8.66 19.92 11.70
CA ALA A 33 7.91 20.83 10.83
C ALA A 33 7.59 20.19 9.47
N LYS A 34 8.55 19.48 8.86
CA LYS A 34 8.32 18.69 7.64
C LYS A 34 7.30 17.57 7.87
N GLN A 35 7.28 16.97 9.06
CA GLN A 35 6.31 15.94 9.41
C GLN A 35 4.90 16.52 9.61
N HIS A 36 4.76 17.67 10.27
CA HIS A 36 3.50 18.38 10.38
C HIS A 36 2.95 18.85 9.03
N GLN A 37 3.83 19.33 8.14
CA GLN A 37 3.43 19.73 6.79
C GLN A 37 2.90 18.53 6.00
N ARG A 38 3.60 17.38 6.05
CA ARG A 38 3.13 16.13 5.43
C ARG A 38 1.77 15.68 5.96
N LEU A 39 1.54 15.76 7.27
CA LEU A 39 0.26 15.39 7.89
C LEU A 39 -0.88 16.32 7.42
N ALA A 40 -0.62 17.62 7.29
CA ALA A 40 -1.61 18.59 6.79
C ALA A 40 -1.93 18.37 5.30
N ASP A 41 -0.93 17.99 4.50
CA ASP A 41 -1.11 17.68 3.08
C ASP A 41 -1.91 16.38 2.92
N ASP A 42 -1.62 15.34 3.72
CA ASP A 42 -2.38 14.09 3.77
C ASP A 42 -3.85 14.34 4.18
N GLU A 43 -4.10 15.11 5.24
CA GLU A 43 -5.46 15.46 5.71
C GLU A 43 -6.30 16.12 4.60
N ARG A 44 -5.67 17.01 3.83
CA ARG A 44 -6.29 17.72 2.70
C ARG A 44 -6.56 16.81 1.49
N ILE A 45 -5.77 15.74 1.31
CA ILE A 45 -6.02 14.69 0.30
C ILE A 45 -7.21 13.81 0.72
N TYR A 46 -7.29 13.39 1.98
CA TYR A 46 -8.38 12.54 2.47
C TYR A 46 -9.73 13.25 2.40
N GLN A 47 -9.78 14.55 2.69
CA GLN A 47 -11.01 15.35 2.63
C GLN A 47 -11.56 15.56 1.21
N LYS A 48 -10.71 15.42 0.19
CA LYS A 48 -11.11 15.50 -1.24
C LYS A 48 -11.55 14.17 -1.83
N SER A 49 -11.25 13.04 -1.17
CA SER A 49 -11.69 11.73 -1.65
C SER A 49 -13.14 11.47 -1.20
N SER A 50 -14.11 11.61 -2.10
CA SER A 50 -15.53 11.27 -1.86
C SER A 50 -15.78 9.77 -1.68
N ARG A 51 -14.78 8.98 -1.30
CA ARG A 51 -14.93 7.55 -1.05
C ARG A 51 -15.13 7.33 0.45
N PRO A 52 -16.27 6.76 0.88
CA PRO A 52 -16.47 6.47 2.29
C PRO A 52 -15.39 5.49 2.75
N CYS A 53 -14.53 5.92 3.68
CA CYS A 53 -13.64 5.02 4.41
C CYS A 53 -14.50 3.94 5.04
N VAL A 54 -14.27 2.67 4.69
CA VAL A 54 -15.03 1.56 5.26
C VAL A 54 -14.73 1.55 6.76
N PRO A 55 -15.71 1.89 7.63
CA PRO A 55 -15.42 2.19 9.03
C PRO A 55 -15.02 0.93 9.81
N HIS A 56 -15.41 -0.24 9.29
CA HIS A 56 -15.14 -1.55 9.87
C HIS A 56 -14.68 -2.51 8.79
N VAL A 57 -13.43 -2.99 8.90
CA VAL A 57 -12.99 -4.14 8.10
C VAL A 57 -13.77 -5.38 8.57
N PRO A 58 -14.42 -6.13 7.65
CA PRO A 58 -15.19 -7.32 8.00
C PRO A 58 -14.39 -8.31 8.84
N SER A 59 -15.08 -9.06 9.69
CA SER A 59 -14.39 -10.04 10.53
C SER A 59 -13.86 -11.19 9.66
N PRO A 60 -12.64 -11.69 9.91
CA PRO A 60 -12.05 -12.78 9.11
C PRO A 60 -12.89 -14.07 9.07
N ARG A 61 -13.85 -14.26 10.00
CA ARG A 61 -14.60 -15.50 10.13
C ARG A 61 -15.47 -15.84 8.91
N ASP A 62 -15.95 -14.84 8.18
CA ASP A 62 -16.83 -15.06 7.02
C ASP A 62 -16.08 -15.01 5.69
N PHE A 63 -14.80 -14.61 5.70
CA PHE A 63 -14.01 -14.44 4.48
C PHE A 63 -13.89 -15.74 3.69
N ARG A 64 -13.63 -16.87 4.36
CA ARG A 64 -13.49 -18.17 3.68
C ARG A 64 -14.79 -18.59 2.99
N ALA A 65 -15.93 -18.43 3.65
CA ALA A 65 -17.22 -18.80 3.08
C ALA A 65 -17.58 -17.90 1.88
N ALA A 66 -17.39 -16.59 2.02
CA ALA A 66 -17.62 -15.63 0.94
C ALA A 66 -16.66 -15.85 -0.24
N GLN A 67 -15.38 -16.10 0.04
CA GLN A 67 -14.37 -16.41 -0.97
C GLN A 67 -14.71 -17.70 -1.72
N GLN A 68 -15.12 -18.76 -1.02
CA GLN A 68 -15.50 -20.03 -1.65
C GLN A 68 -16.72 -19.86 -2.56
N ALA A 69 -17.76 -19.16 -2.10
CA ALA A 69 -18.94 -18.91 -2.92
C ALA A 69 -18.59 -18.16 -4.23
N LEU A 70 -17.72 -17.14 -4.14
CA LEU A 70 -17.24 -16.41 -5.31
C LEU A 70 -16.37 -17.30 -6.22
N PHE A 71 -15.50 -18.12 -5.64
CA PHE A 71 -14.66 -19.06 -6.38
C PHE A 71 -15.52 -20.06 -7.16
N ASP A 72 -16.53 -20.66 -6.52
CA ASP A 72 -17.42 -21.63 -7.15
C ASP A 72 -18.21 -20.99 -8.31
N GLU A 73 -18.68 -19.75 -8.13
CA GLU A 73 -19.33 -18.98 -9.19
C GLU A 73 -18.38 -18.74 -10.38
N ILE A 74 -17.15 -18.28 -10.12
CA ILE A 74 -16.13 -18.07 -11.16
C ILE A 74 -15.76 -19.39 -11.85
N TYR A 75 -15.64 -20.47 -11.08
CA TYR A 75 -15.27 -21.78 -11.60
C TYR A 75 -16.34 -22.30 -12.57
N GLN A 76 -17.62 -22.16 -12.22
CA GLN A 76 -18.76 -22.52 -13.09
C GLN A 76 -18.81 -21.69 -14.38
N LEU A 77 -18.33 -20.45 -14.37
CA LEU A 77 -18.26 -19.63 -15.59
C LEU A 77 -17.25 -20.18 -16.60
N PHE A 78 -16.17 -20.81 -16.13
CA PHE A 78 -15.18 -21.47 -16.98
C PHE A 78 -15.51 -22.95 -17.26
N HIS A 79 -16.28 -23.59 -16.39
CA HIS A 79 -16.66 -25.00 -16.45
C HIS A 79 -18.19 -25.14 -16.38
N PRO A 80 -18.93 -24.69 -17.40
CA PRO A 80 -20.38 -24.82 -17.43
C PRO A 80 -20.80 -26.29 -17.49
N ASN A 81 -21.82 -26.68 -16.72
CA ASN A 81 -22.30 -28.07 -16.69
C ASN A 81 -22.94 -28.55 -18.00
N SER A 82 -23.34 -27.62 -18.87
CA SER A 82 -24.07 -27.88 -20.12
C SER A 82 -23.17 -27.95 -21.36
N GLU A 83 -21.90 -27.54 -21.25
CA GLU A 83 -20.99 -27.39 -22.39
C GLU A 83 -19.58 -27.88 -22.03
N GLU A 84 -18.68 -27.97 -23.01
CA GLU A 84 -17.28 -28.31 -22.73
C GLU A 84 -16.58 -27.20 -21.93
N PRO A 85 -15.68 -27.54 -20.99
CA PRO A 85 -14.89 -26.57 -20.25
C PRO A 85 -14.06 -25.65 -21.15
N LEU A 86 -14.06 -24.35 -20.81
CA LEU A 86 -13.28 -23.35 -21.51
C LEU A 86 -11.78 -23.55 -21.23
N ARG A 87 -11.01 -23.91 -22.26
CA ARG A 87 -9.54 -24.03 -22.18
C ARG A 87 -8.84 -22.70 -22.44
N VAL A 88 -9.09 -21.73 -21.56
CA VAL A 88 -8.59 -20.34 -21.69
C VAL A 88 -7.34 -20.03 -20.85
N PHE A 89 -6.85 -21.01 -20.08
CA PHE A 89 -5.67 -20.91 -19.22
C PHE A 89 -4.53 -21.79 -19.72
N PRO A 90 -3.28 -21.48 -19.33
CA PRO A 90 -2.12 -22.32 -19.65
C PRO A 90 -2.31 -23.78 -19.19
N PRO A 91 -1.75 -24.75 -19.93
CA PRO A 91 -1.79 -26.15 -19.52
C PRO A 91 -1.00 -26.38 -18.22
N LEU A 92 -1.31 -27.46 -17.51
CA LEU A 92 -0.74 -27.78 -16.21
C LEU A 92 0.80 -27.75 -16.19
N LEU A 93 1.45 -28.30 -17.23
CA LEU A 93 2.91 -28.29 -17.35
C LEU A 93 3.53 -26.89 -17.28
N VAL A 94 2.87 -25.88 -17.86
CA VAL A 94 3.33 -24.48 -17.81
C VAL A 94 3.16 -23.90 -16.40
N ILE A 95 2.11 -24.29 -15.70
CA ILE A 95 1.88 -23.85 -14.31
C ILE A 95 2.89 -24.52 -13.37
N GLU A 96 3.22 -25.79 -13.59
CA GLU A 96 4.24 -26.52 -12.84
C GLU A 96 5.62 -25.89 -13.02
N ASP A 97 6.03 -25.62 -14.26
CA ASP A 97 7.30 -24.93 -14.57
C ASP A 97 7.38 -23.54 -13.92
N ARG A 98 6.31 -22.76 -13.96
CA ARG A 98 6.24 -21.46 -13.26
C ARG A 98 6.40 -21.62 -11.74
N GLY A 99 5.73 -22.62 -11.15
CA GLY A 99 5.86 -22.93 -9.73
C GLY A 99 7.29 -23.32 -9.33
N GLU A 100 7.95 -24.13 -10.14
CA GLU A 100 9.36 -24.49 -9.92
C GLU A 100 10.26 -23.24 -9.97
N GLN A 101 10.06 -22.38 -10.98
CA GLN A 101 10.80 -21.12 -11.13
C GLN A 101 10.58 -20.18 -9.94
N ALA A 102 9.34 -20.03 -9.47
CA ALA A 102 9.00 -19.23 -8.30
C ALA A 102 9.72 -19.70 -7.03
N CYS A 103 9.95 -21.01 -6.90
CA CYS A 103 10.64 -21.61 -5.75
C CYS A 103 12.18 -21.57 -5.84
N THR A 104 12.77 -21.15 -6.95
CA THR A 104 14.24 -21.14 -7.13
C THR A 104 14.98 -20.19 -6.19
N ARG A 105 14.29 -19.17 -5.66
CA ARG A 105 14.91 -18.14 -4.82
C ARG A 105 14.11 -17.92 -3.53
N PRO A 106 14.76 -17.87 -2.36
CA PRO A 106 14.07 -17.55 -1.11
C PRO A 106 13.60 -16.09 -1.10
N LEU A 107 12.42 -15.86 -0.52
CA LEU A 107 11.84 -14.53 -0.30
C LEU A 107 12.51 -13.84 0.90
N ALA A 108 13.73 -13.34 0.71
CA ALA A 108 14.56 -12.77 1.78
C ALA A 108 14.54 -11.22 1.82
N SER A 109 14.05 -10.56 0.77
CA SER A 109 14.07 -9.10 0.64
C SER A 109 12.75 -8.56 0.07
N GLU A 110 12.53 -7.25 0.21
CA GLU A 110 11.36 -6.59 -0.39
C GLU A 110 11.40 -6.67 -1.93
N SER A 111 12.58 -6.60 -2.55
CA SER A 111 12.72 -6.79 -3.99
C SER A 111 12.34 -8.21 -4.43
N ASP A 112 12.60 -9.22 -3.61
CA ASP A 112 12.18 -10.60 -3.90
C ASP A 112 10.67 -10.77 -3.75
N LEU A 113 10.08 -10.12 -2.76
CA LEU A 113 8.63 -10.07 -2.58
C LEU A 113 7.95 -9.37 -3.76
N VAL A 114 8.46 -8.22 -4.22
CA VAL A 114 7.91 -7.50 -5.38
C VAL A 114 7.92 -8.38 -6.62
N ARG A 115 9.04 -9.05 -6.93
CA ARG A 115 9.13 -9.96 -8.07
C ARG A 115 8.11 -11.09 -7.97
N HIS A 116 7.99 -11.71 -6.79
CA HIS A 116 7.06 -12.80 -6.57
C HIS A 116 5.60 -12.35 -6.71
N GLN A 117 5.25 -11.21 -6.12
CA GLN A 117 3.90 -10.65 -6.21
C GLN A 117 3.54 -10.32 -7.66
N GLU A 118 4.44 -9.70 -8.42
CA GLU A 118 4.20 -9.41 -9.83
C GLU A 118 4.00 -10.70 -10.65
N ALA A 119 4.89 -11.67 -10.52
CA ALA A 119 4.91 -12.88 -11.35
C ALA A 119 3.81 -13.89 -10.97
N GLU A 120 3.59 -14.12 -9.68
CA GLU A 120 2.77 -15.23 -9.18
C GLU A 120 1.39 -14.79 -8.67
N VAL A 121 1.17 -13.49 -8.46
CA VAL A 121 -0.12 -12.97 -7.95
C VAL A 121 -0.74 -11.99 -8.94
N GLU A 122 -0.10 -10.86 -9.21
CA GLU A 122 -0.65 -9.78 -10.01
C GLU A 122 -0.91 -10.21 -11.45
N ASN A 123 0.08 -10.79 -12.13
CA ASN A 123 -0.06 -11.26 -13.51
C ASN A 123 -1.12 -12.37 -13.66
N PRO A 124 -1.14 -13.44 -12.84
CA PRO A 124 -2.17 -14.45 -12.90
C PRO A 124 -3.58 -13.92 -12.58
N VAL A 125 -3.71 -13.05 -11.57
CA VAL A 125 -5.00 -12.43 -11.22
C VAL A 125 -5.50 -11.54 -12.36
N LYS A 126 -4.61 -10.76 -12.97
CA LYS A 126 -4.92 -9.97 -14.16
C LYS A 126 -5.36 -10.85 -15.31
N GLU A 127 -4.68 -11.97 -15.57
CA GLU A 127 -5.07 -12.93 -16.62
C GLU A 127 -6.48 -13.47 -16.37
N VAL A 128 -6.78 -13.95 -15.15
CA VAL A 128 -8.11 -14.46 -14.79
C VAL A 128 -9.19 -13.38 -15.01
N ILE A 129 -8.94 -12.16 -14.56
CA ILE A 129 -9.91 -11.05 -14.70
C ILE A 129 -10.09 -10.64 -16.16
N ASP A 130 -9.03 -10.59 -16.96
CA ASP A 130 -9.13 -10.29 -18.39
C ASP A 130 -9.92 -11.38 -19.13
N ARG A 131 -9.72 -12.67 -18.78
CA ARG A 131 -10.53 -13.77 -19.33
C ARG A 131 -12.00 -13.64 -18.93
N LEU A 132 -12.28 -13.35 -17.65
CA LEU A 132 -13.66 -13.13 -17.19
C LEU A 132 -14.32 -11.92 -17.87
N ALA A 133 -13.60 -10.81 -18.04
CA ALA A 133 -14.10 -9.63 -18.73
C ALA A 133 -14.44 -9.92 -20.21
N GLY A 134 -13.79 -10.90 -20.82
CA GLY A 134 -14.11 -11.39 -22.16
C GLY A 134 -15.37 -12.26 -22.25
N LEU A 135 -15.86 -12.81 -21.13
CA LEU A 135 -17.02 -13.70 -21.10
C LEU A 135 -18.33 -12.92 -20.92
N PRO A 136 -19.29 -12.99 -21.86
CA PRO A 136 -20.58 -12.30 -21.72
C PRO A 136 -21.33 -12.68 -20.44
N ALA A 137 -21.34 -13.97 -20.08
CA ALA A 137 -22.01 -14.46 -18.88
C ALA A 137 -21.41 -13.88 -17.58
N ALA A 138 -20.09 -13.66 -17.55
CA ALA A 138 -19.41 -13.08 -16.39
C ALA A 138 -19.72 -11.58 -16.26
N ARG A 139 -19.75 -10.84 -17.37
CA ARG A 139 -20.05 -9.39 -17.39
C ARG A 139 -21.44 -9.05 -16.86
N CYS A 140 -22.41 -9.97 -17.03
CA CYS A 140 -23.76 -9.79 -16.49
C CYS A 140 -23.83 -10.00 -14.97
N ARG A 141 -22.92 -10.82 -14.40
CA ARG A 141 -22.94 -11.24 -13.00
C ARG A 141 -21.98 -10.44 -12.12
N LEU A 142 -20.85 -10.03 -12.69
CA LEU A 142 -19.74 -9.41 -11.97
C LEU A 142 -19.40 -8.04 -12.57
N PRO A 143 -19.21 -6.99 -11.74
CA PRO A 143 -18.86 -5.66 -12.20
C PRO A 143 -17.36 -5.55 -12.54
N LEU A 144 -16.90 -6.33 -13.54
CA LEU A 144 -15.48 -6.48 -13.87
C LEU A 144 -14.91 -5.37 -14.75
N GLY A 145 -15.76 -4.42 -15.17
CA GLY A 145 -15.40 -3.37 -16.11
C GLY A 145 -14.79 -3.95 -17.39
N GLY A 146 -13.68 -3.37 -17.82
CA GLY A 146 -12.82 -3.88 -18.89
C GLY A 146 -11.59 -4.62 -18.39
N GLY A 147 -11.49 -4.98 -17.10
CA GLY A 147 -10.32 -5.62 -16.48
C GLY A 147 -9.61 -4.76 -15.43
N ILE A 148 -8.46 -5.22 -14.95
CA ILE A 148 -7.67 -4.52 -13.92
C ILE A 148 -6.24 -4.22 -14.37
N ILE A 149 -5.62 -3.23 -13.71
CA ILE A 149 -4.25 -2.81 -13.93
C ILE A 149 -3.57 -2.67 -12.57
N PHE A 150 -2.40 -3.27 -12.41
CA PHE A 150 -1.50 -3.03 -11.30
C PHE A 150 -0.45 -2.00 -11.75
N GLU A 151 -0.25 -0.93 -10.98
CA GLU A 151 0.71 0.12 -11.31
C GLU A 151 1.54 0.52 -10.07
N ASN A 152 2.86 0.34 -10.19
CA ASN A 152 3.86 0.63 -9.17
C ASN A 152 4.57 1.98 -9.38
N HIS A 153 4.34 2.63 -10.53
CA HIS A 153 5.13 3.78 -10.92
C HIS A 153 4.37 5.08 -10.65
N THR A 154 4.89 5.85 -9.70
CA THR A 154 4.49 7.25 -9.41
C THR A 154 4.49 8.15 -10.66
N ASN A 155 5.28 7.79 -11.68
CA ASN A 155 5.47 8.57 -12.89
C ASN A 155 4.57 8.18 -14.08
N THR A 156 3.79 7.09 -13.98
CA THR A 156 2.95 6.61 -15.10
C THR A 156 1.52 7.19 -15.05
N VAL A 157 1.27 8.14 -14.16
CA VAL A 157 0.13 9.07 -14.26
C VAL A 157 0.46 10.16 -15.29
N THR A 158 0.77 9.75 -16.52
CA THR A 158 0.77 10.63 -17.69
C THR A 158 -0.68 10.78 -18.14
N GLU A 159 -1.33 11.81 -17.62
CA GLU A 159 -2.36 12.49 -18.40
C GLU A 159 -1.69 13.06 -19.66
N GLU A 160 -2.44 13.06 -20.74
CA GLU A 160 -2.02 13.38 -22.09
C GLU A 160 -1.18 14.66 -22.19
N ALA A 161 -0.16 14.62 -23.06
CA ALA A 161 0.73 15.74 -23.32
C ALA A 161 -0.06 16.94 -23.88
N GLY A 162 -0.42 17.91 -23.04
CA GLY A 162 -1.00 19.16 -23.53
C GLY A 162 -1.70 20.07 -22.54
N GLN A 163 -2.00 19.64 -21.31
CA GLN A 163 -2.70 20.50 -20.35
C GLN A 163 -1.80 20.97 -19.21
N VAL A 164 -1.67 22.30 -19.13
CA VAL A 164 -0.86 23.03 -18.16
C VAL A 164 -1.76 23.40 -16.96
N GLN A 165 -1.37 22.92 -15.77
CA GLN A 165 -1.71 23.35 -14.38
C GLN A 165 -3.03 22.84 -13.75
N PRO A 166 -3.21 22.85 -12.39
CA PRO A 166 -2.28 23.14 -11.28
C PRO A 166 -2.21 22.03 -10.18
N VAL A 167 -1.13 22.07 -9.38
CA VAL A 167 -0.99 21.78 -7.92
C VAL A 167 -1.72 20.56 -7.30
N ASP A 168 -0.94 19.72 -6.59
CA ASP A 168 -1.32 18.66 -5.64
C ASP A 168 -1.82 17.33 -6.24
N LYS A 169 -0.94 16.58 -6.92
CA LYS A 169 -1.08 15.11 -7.02
C LYS A 169 -0.63 14.49 -5.68
N PRO A 170 -1.39 13.59 -5.04
CA PRO A 170 -0.92 12.88 -3.85
C PRO A 170 0.40 12.20 -4.20
N THR A 171 1.46 12.55 -3.48
CA THR A 171 2.76 11.94 -3.64
C THR A 171 2.66 10.52 -3.10
N LEU A 172 2.29 9.58 -3.98
CA LEU A 172 2.28 8.17 -3.65
C LEU A 172 3.68 7.80 -3.18
N ARG A 173 3.76 7.08 -2.05
CA ARG A 173 5.06 6.66 -1.51
C ARG A 173 5.66 5.64 -2.49
N PRO A 174 7.00 5.56 -2.61
CA PRO A 174 7.68 4.62 -3.51
C PRO A 174 7.28 3.14 -3.36
N ASP A 175 6.59 2.78 -2.28
CA ASP A 175 6.25 1.40 -1.92
C ASP A 175 4.75 1.07 -2.13
N GLN A 176 3.98 1.95 -2.79
CA GLN A 176 2.54 1.81 -2.98
C GLN A 176 2.18 1.36 -4.40
N ASN A 177 1.59 0.16 -4.49
CA ASN A 177 1.03 -0.39 -5.72
C ASN A 177 -0.45 -0.03 -5.84
N CYS A 178 -0.81 0.68 -6.89
CA CYS A 178 -2.20 1.04 -7.16
C CYS A 178 -2.87 0.00 -8.05
N VAL A 179 -4.05 -0.46 -7.64
CA VAL A 179 -4.91 -1.30 -8.48
C VAL A 179 -5.99 -0.44 -9.09
N TYR A 180 -6.07 -0.41 -10.41
CA TYR A 180 -7.10 0.30 -11.15
C TYR A 180 -8.07 -0.67 -11.82
N ILE A 181 -9.35 -0.31 -11.86
CA ILE A 181 -10.32 -0.93 -12.75
C ILE A 181 -10.39 -0.13 -14.05
N ARG A 182 -10.37 -0.82 -15.19
CA ARG A 182 -10.49 -0.22 -16.53
C ARG A 182 -11.97 -0.08 -16.90
N SER A 183 -12.35 1.07 -17.44
CA SER A 183 -13.70 1.31 -17.98
C SER A 183 -13.58 2.06 -19.30
N GLY A 184 -13.52 1.33 -20.42
CA GLY A 184 -13.22 1.92 -21.72
C GLY A 184 -11.79 2.49 -21.77
N SER A 185 -11.67 3.77 -22.12
CA SER A 185 -10.40 4.53 -22.12
C SER A 185 -10.01 5.07 -20.74
N GLU A 186 -10.92 5.04 -19.77
CA GLU A 186 -10.68 5.57 -18.43
C GLU A 186 -10.26 4.47 -17.45
N ARG A 187 -9.59 4.89 -16.37
CA ARG A 187 -9.22 4.03 -15.25
C ARG A 187 -9.64 4.67 -13.93
N SER A 188 -10.16 3.85 -13.02
CA SER A 188 -10.56 4.28 -11.69
C SER A 188 -9.77 3.51 -10.65
N LEU A 189 -9.18 4.20 -9.67
CA LEU A 189 -8.48 3.54 -8.55
C LEU A 189 -9.47 2.62 -7.82
N LEU A 190 -9.07 1.39 -7.49
CA LEU A 190 -9.87 0.43 -6.76
C LEU A 190 -9.38 0.31 -5.31
N TYR A 191 -8.10 -0.05 -5.13
CA TYR A 191 -7.41 -0.04 -3.84
C TYR A 191 -5.90 0.15 -4.02
N VAL A 192 -5.22 0.46 -2.91
CA VAL A 192 -3.76 0.60 -2.84
C VAL A 192 -3.21 -0.55 -1.99
N ILE A 193 -2.21 -1.24 -2.54
CA ILE A 193 -1.46 -2.33 -1.91
C ILE A 193 -0.12 -1.78 -1.46
N GLU A 194 0.36 -2.21 -0.30
CA GLU A 194 1.71 -1.96 0.17
C GLU A 194 2.34 -3.27 0.62
N TYR A 195 3.46 -3.65 0.01
CA TYR A 195 4.19 -4.87 0.38
C TYR A 195 5.17 -4.58 1.52
N LYS A 196 5.22 -5.47 2.50
CA LYS A 196 6.17 -5.41 3.61
C LYS A 196 6.86 -6.74 3.80
N ALA A 197 8.18 -6.72 3.95
CA ALA A 197 8.93 -7.92 4.29
C ALA A 197 8.47 -8.50 5.65
N ALA A 198 8.47 -9.82 5.77
CA ALA A 198 8.00 -10.53 6.97
C ALA A 198 8.67 -10.06 8.27
N HIS A 199 9.97 -9.73 8.23
CA HIS A 199 10.69 -9.23 9.41
C HIS A 199 10.24 -7.83 9.87
N LYS A 200 9.55 -7.06 9.02
CA LYS A 200 8.91 -5.78 9.37
C LYS A 200 7.51 -5.97 9.98
N LEU A 201 7.02 -7.20 10.04
CA LEU A 201 5.68 -7.58 10.51
C LEU A 201 5.76 -8.59 11.66
N PRO A 202 6.37 -8.24 12.81
CA PRO A 202 6.43 -9.17 13.94
C PRO A 202 5.03 -9.48 14.48
N ASP A 203 4.87 -10.63 15.14
CA ASP A 203 3.58 -11.12 15.66
C ASP A 203 2.83 -10.08 16.51
N ALA A 204 3.55 -9.27 17.28
CA ALA A 204 2.97 -8.16 18.04
C ALA A 204 2.25 -7.12 17.15
N TYR A 205 2.83 -6.77 16.00
CA TYR A 205 2.21 -5.85 15.03
C TYR A 205 0.97 -6.49 14.41
N LEU A 206 1.03 -7.78 14.05
CA LEU A 206 -0.10 -8.50 13.48
C LEU A 206 -1.25 -8.60 14.49
N ARG A 207 -0.99 -8.93 15.75
CA ARG A 207 -2.03 -9.01 16.79
C ARG A 207 -2.64 -7.64 17.10
N ALA A 208 -1.81 -6.59 17.17
CA ALA A 208 -2.28 -5.24 17.45
C ALA A 208 -3.06 -4.63 16.26
N GLY A 209 -2.65 -4.93 15.02
CA GLY A 209 -3.24 -4.40 13.79
C GLY A 209 -4.43 -5.20 13.27
N LEU A 210 -4.46 -6.54 13.44
CA LEU A 210 -5.52 -7.39 12.87
C LEU A 210 -6.80 -7.49 13.73
N ARG A 211 -6.87 -6.79 14.87
CA ARG A 211 -8.12 -6.67 15.67
C ARG A 211 -9.19 -5.80 15.00
N ARG A 212 -10.47 -6.04 15.29
CA ARG A 212 -11.53 -5.10 14.88
C ARG A 212 -11.24 -3.71 15.47
N MET A 213 -11.29 -2.68 14.62
CA MET A 213 -11.04 -1.28 14.99
C MET A 213 -11.82 -0.34 14.07
N ASN A 214 -12.17 0.84 14.58
CA ASN A 214 -12.78 1.91 13.80
C ASN A 214 -11.66 2.70 13.11
N MET A 215 -11.49 2.50 11.80
CA MET A 215 -10.37 3.09 11.06
C MET A 215 -10.37 4.61 11.09
N VAL A 216 -11.57 5.22 11.05
CA VAL A 216 -11.70 6.67 11.03
C VAL A 216 -11.27 7.24 12.38
N GLN A 217 -11.76 6.68 13.48
CA GLN A 217 -11.46 7.19 14.82
C GLN A 217 -10.04 6.83 15.28
N GLU A 218 -9.61 5.60 15.01
CA GLU A 218 -8.37 5.05 15.59
C GLU A 218 -7.13 5.25 14.73
N VAL A 219 -7.28 5.65 13.46
CA VAL A 219 -6.16 5.90 12.54
C VAL A 219 -6.27 7.28 11.90
N VAL A 220 -7.36 7.56 11.18
CA VAL A 220 -7.48 8.80 10.39
C VAL A 220 -7.54 10.03 11.29
N GLN A 221 -8.31 9.99 12.37
CA GLN A 221 -8.47 11.11 13.32
C GLN A 221 -7.34 11.19 14.36
N GLN A 222 -6.36 10.28 14.31
CA GLN A 222 -5.25 10.28 15.26
C GLN A 222 -4.15 11.27 14.81
N ILE A 223 -4.29 12.53 15.24
CA ILE A 223 -3.41 13.66 14.85
C ILE A 223 -2.08 13.64 15.63
N THR A 224 -2.04 12.99 16.79
CA THR A 224 -0.87 12.95 17.68
C THR A 224 -0.04 11.69 17.45
N LEU A 225 1.22 11.89 17.06
CA LEU A 225 2.22 10.83 16.97
C LEU A 225 2.70 10.49 18.39
N PRO A 226 2.60 9.22 18.82
CA PRO A 226 3.09 8.84 20.14
C PRO A 226 4.61 8.99 20.24
N THR A 227 5.06 9.53 21.37
CA THR A 227 6.49 9.69 21.67
C THR A 227 7.06 8.46 22.39
N ASP A 228 6.22 7.71 23.10
CA ASP A 228 6.59 6.47 23.75
C ASP A 228 6.79 5.33 22.73
N ALA A 229 7.78 4.48 22.96
CA ALA A 229 8.14 3.41 22.03
C ALA A 229 7.03 2.35 21.89
N ASN A 230 6.32 2.01 22.97
CA ASN A 230 5.25 1.02 22.93
C ASN A 230 3.98 1.61 22.29
N GLU A 231 3.65 2.86 22.61
CA GLU A 231 2.51 3.54 21.98
C GLU A 231 2.76 3.77 20.48
N LYS A 232 4.01 4.08 20.09
CA LYS A 232 4.40 4.20 18.68
C LYS A 232 4.28 2.87 17.96
N LEU A 233 4.70 1.78 18.58
CA LEU A 233 4.52 0.43 18.04
C LEU A 233 3.04 0.12 17.77
N LEU A 234 2.18 0.42 18.73
CA LEU A 234 0.73 0.24 18.59
C LEU A 234 0.14 1.14 17.49
N TYR A 235 0.63 2.37 17.36
CA TYR A 235 0.24 3.29 16.30
C TYR A 235 0.63 2.76 14.92
N ASP A 236 1.89 2.35 14.74
CA ASP A 236 2.39 1.80 13.48
C ASP A 236 1.63 0.51 13.11
N ALA A 237 1.32 -0.34 14.10
CA ALA A 237 0.51 -1.55 13.89
C ALA A 237 -0.93 -1.24 13.44
N LYS A 238 -1.55 -0.18 13.97
CA LYS A 238 -2.86 0.29 13.49
C LYS A 238 -2.77 0.84 12.06
N LEU A 239 -1.70 1.58 11.75
CA LEU A 239 -1.49 2.16 10.41
C LEU A 239 -1.33 1.07 9.34
N LEU A 240 -0.67 -0.04 9.64
CA LEU A 240 -0.57 -1.20 8.74
C LEU A 240 -1.94 -1.79 8.33
N ARG A 241 -3.00 -1.57 9.11
CA ARG A 241 -4.36 -2.00 8.73
C ARG A 241 -5.05 -1.00 7.79
N SER A 242 -4.57 0.24 7.71
CA SER A 242 -5.21 1.33 6.96
C SER A 242 -4.91 1.31 5.46
N CYS A 243 -3.76 0.79 5.08
CA CYS A 243 -3.51 0.33 3.72
C CYS A 243 -4.13 -1.06 3.57
N HIS A 244 -4.70 -1.40 2.42
CA HIS A 244 -5.09 -2.78 2.14
C HIS A 244 -3.81 -3.61 1.99
N THR A 245 -3.24 -4.01 3.12
CA THR A 245 -2.01 -4.80 3.18
C THR A 245 -2.36 -6.21 2.73
N ALA A 246 -1.97 -6.55 1.51
CA ALA A 246 -1.92 -7.92 1.02
C ALA A 246 -0.68 -8.59 1.63
N PHE A 247 -0.88 -9.76 2.25
CA PHE A 247 0.20 -10.59 2.78
C PHE A 247 0.60 -11.63 1.74
#